data_AF-A0AAX1F7E0-F1
#
_entry.id   AF-A0AAX1F7E0-F1
#
_cell.length_a   1.000
_cell.length_b   1.000
_cell.length_c   1.000
_cell.angle_alpha   90.00
_cell.angle_beta   90.00
_cell.angle_gamma   90.00
#
_symmetry.space_group_name_H-M   'P 1'
#
loop_
_entity.id
_entity.type
_entity.pdbx_description
1 polymer ?
#
loop_
_entity_poly.entity_id
_entity_poly.type
_entity_poly.pdbx_seq_one_letter_code
_entity_poly.pdbx_strand_id
1 'polypeptide(L)'
;MQKTTLLTIFALSCLSAAAGPVYSCGNGSYSSKPGPGCQRADLPTIGRYSAARPRPTPAPVAAGSQQAAVYRAPAPQPVAAAAPSGRTNSGRRMILEQELANERRALATAQRALTESRTMPKGDGAAYQAHQARVSSLQSDVLDRQQNIQALQRELSRM
;
A
#
# COMPACT_ATOMS: atom_id res chain seq x y z
N MET A 1 59.83 -5.10 1.70
CA MET A 1 59.45 -4.00 2.61
C MET A 1 58.78 -2.91 1.78
N GLN A 2 57.45 -2.90 1.70
CA GLN A 2 56.68 -1.73 1.27
C GLN A 2 55.26 -1.84 1.82
N LYS A 3 55.14 -1.43 3.09
CA LYS A 3 53.89 -1.07 3.74
C LYS A 3 53.52 0.31 3.21
N THR A 4 52.44 0.46 2.45
CA THR A 4 51.60 1.67 2.40
C THR A 4 50.58 1.54 1.28
N THR A 5 49.31 1.27 1.64
CA THR A 5 48.16 2.10 1.26
C THR A 5 46.91 1.53 1.90
N LEU A 6 46.73 1.91 3.16
CA LEU A 6 45.43 1.98 3.83
C LEU A 6 44.70 3.21 3.28
N LEU A 7 43.36 3.15 3.28
CA LEU A 7 42.40 4.25 3.08
C LEU A 7 42.08 4.67 1.63
N THR A 8 41.22 3.89 0.97
CA THR A 8 40.20 4.45 0.08
C THR A 8 38.87 4.49 0.82
N ILE A 9 38.55 5.69 1.29
CA ILE A 9 37.34 6.07 2.02
C ILE A 9 36.13 5.82 1.12
N PHE A 10 35.21 4.99 1.60
CA PHE A 10 33.89 4.75 1.02
C PHE A 10 33.01 5.99 1.23
N ALA A 11 33.24 7.03 0.43
CA ALA A 11 32.33 8.16 0.31
C ALA A 11 31.20 7.75 -0.64
N LEU A 12 30.27 6.92 -0.15
CA LEU A 12 29.02 6.64 -0.82
C LEU A 12 28.13 7.87 -0.68
N SER A 13 28.25 8.76 -1.67
CA SER A 13 27.45 9.95 -1.83
C SER A 13 25.96 9.61 -1.79
N CYS A 14 25.23 10.29 -0.90
CA CYS A 14 23.78 10.26 -0.87
C CYS A 14 23.24 10.79 -2.21
N LEU A 15 22.76 9.87 -3.05
CA LEU A 15 22.03 10.22 -4.26
C LEU A 15 20.70 10.85 -3.83
N SER A 16 20.66 12.19 -3.79
CA SER A 16 19.41 12.92 -3.61
C SER A 16 18.55 12.65 -4.83
N ALA A 17 17.55 11.77 -4.69
CA ALA A 17 16.52 11.59 -5.71
C ALA A 17 15.70 12.89 -5.78
N ALA A 18 16.07 13.78 -6.69
CA ALA A 18 15.26 14.93 -7.01
C ALA A 18 13.96 14.42 -7.64
N ALA A 19 12.81 14.78 -7.06
CA ALA A 19 11.52 14.49 -7.65
C ALA A 19 11.42 15.26 -8.99
N GLY A 20 11.40 14.52 -10.10
CA GLY A 20 11.24 15.09 -11.44
C GLY A 20 9.85 15.71 -11.65
N PRO A 21 9.70 16.65 -12.59
CA PRO A 21 8.40 17.22 -12.92
C PRO A 21 7.41 16.15 -13.39
N VAL A 22 6.18 16.24 -12.91
CA VAL A 22 5.04 15.41 -13.38
C VAL A 22 4.22 16.23 -14.38
N TYR A 23 3.69 15.58 -15.41
CA TYR A 23 2.84 16.17 -16.43
C TYR A 23 1.45 15.53 -16.42
N SER A 24 0.40 16.32 -16.66
CA SER A 24 -0.99 15.89 -16.83
C SER A 24 -1.34 15.86 -18.30
N CYS A 25 -1.81 14.71 -18.81
CA CYS A 25 -2.03 14.43 -20.23
C CYS A 25 -3.52 14.29 -20.61
N GLY A 26 -4.44 14.80 -19.77
CA GLY A 26 -5.89 14.67 -19.96
C GLY A 26 -6.45 13.33 -19.45
N ASN A 27 -7.77 13.27 -19.26
CA ASN A 27 -8.50 12.09 -18.73
C ASN A 27 -7.98 11.54 -17.38
N GLY A 28 -7.32 12.38 -16.57
CA GLY A 28 -6.72 11.97 -15.30
C GLY A 28 -5.42 11.16 -15.42
N SER A 29 -4.81 11.11 -16.62
CA SER A 29 -3.53 10.43 -16.84
C SER A 29 -2.33 11.34 -16.51
N TYR A 30 -1.35 10.79 -15.81
CA TYR A 30 -0.12 11.48 -15.42
C TYR A 30 1.13 10.76 -15.96
N SER A 31 2.13 11.54 -16.37
CA SER A 31 3.39 11.05 -16.95
C SER A 31 4.59 11.78 -16.37
N SER A 32 5.73 11.09 -16.29
CA SER A 32 7.04 11.67 -15.95
C SER A 32 7.79 12.24 -17.17
N LYS A 33 7.25 12.05 -18.37
CA LYS A 33 7.83 12.53 -19.64
C LYS A 33 6.93 13.58 -20.29
N PRO A 34 7.49 14.66 -20.85
CA PRO A 34 6.72 15.62 -21.64
C PRO A 34 6.18 14.95 -22.92
N GLY A 35 5.01 15.38 -23.36
CA GLY A 35 4.36 14.85 -24.56
C GLY A 35 3.31 15.82 -25.12
N PRO A 36 2.90 15.63 -26.39
CA PRO A 36 1.85 16.46 -27.01
C PRO A 36 0.53 16.33 -26.24
N GLY A 37 -0.04 17.47 -25.85
CA GLY A 37 -1.25 17.52 -25.01
C GLY A 37 -1.00 17.37 -23.51
N CYS A 38 0.25 17.22 -23.07
CA CYS A 38 0.61 17.14 -21.66
C CYS A 38 1.13 18.49 -21.13
N GLN A 39 0.58 18.98 -20.03
CA GLN A 39 1.05 20.20 -19.35
C GLN A 39 1.70 19.85 -18.01
N ARG A 40 2.63 20.68 -17.49
CA ARG A 40 3.18 20.46 -16.14
C ARG A 40 2.03 20.43 -15.15
N ALA A 41 2.00 19.38 -14.36
CA ALA A 41 0.94 19.18 -13.40
C ALA A 41 1.20 20.08 -12.17
N ASP A 42 0.24 20.96 -11.88
CA ASP A 42 0.25 21.79 -10.68
C ASP A 42 -0.28 20.96 -9.50
N LEU A 43 0.61 20.16 -8.90
CA LEU A 43 0.25 19.34 -7.75
C LEU A 43 0.58 20.10 -6.45
N PRO A 44 -0.34 20.13 -5.48
CA PRO A 44 -0.01 20.61 -4.16
C PRO A 44 1.09 19.72 -3.57
N THR A 45 1.93 20.32 -2.72
CA THR A 45 2.93 19.55 -1.97
C THR A 45 2.20 18.46 -1.18
N ILE A 46 2.46 17.19 -1.51
CA ILE A 46 1.94 16.07 -0.73
C ILE A 46 2.48 16.23 0.70
N GLY A 47 1.58 16.19 1.68
CA GLY A 47 1.92 16.37 3.09
C GLY A 47 3.13 15.52 3.48
N ARG A 48 4.06 16.14 4.20
CA ARG A 48 5.19 15.41 4.78
C ARG A 48 4.68 14.58 5.95
N TYR A 49 4.58 13.28 5.76
CA TYR A 49 4.31 12.35 6.86
C TYR A 49 5.60 12.11 7.63
N SER A 50 5.81 12.90 8.69
CA SER A 50 6.82 12.61 9.69
C SER A 50 6.32 11.47 10.58
N ALA A 51 7.13 10.43 10.82
CA ALA A 51 6.81 9.39 11.82
C ALA A 51 6.81 9.92 13.28
N ALA A 52 7.13 11.20 13.47
CA ALA A 52 7.09 11.86 14.76
C ALA A 52 5.63 12.17 15.15
N ARG A 53 5.22 11.72 16.34
CA ARG A 53 3.91 12.08 16.92
C ARG A 53 3.81 13.61 17.02
N PRO A 54 2.69 14.24 16.63
CA PRO A 54 2.49 15.67 16.83
C PRO A 54 2.57 16.01 18.32
N ARG A 55 3.49 16.89 18.70
CA ARG A 55 3.47 17.52 20.03
C ARG A 55 2.39 18.60 19.99
N PRO A 56 1.46 18.66 20.97
CA PRO A 56 0.46 19.72 20.99
C PRO A 56 1.15 21.07 21.22
N THR A 57 1.08 21.96 20.23
CA THR A 57 1.45 23.37 20.38
C THR A 57 0.23 24.18 20.81
N PRO A 58 0.37 25.15 21.72
CA PRO A 58 -0.72 26.07 22.05
C PRO A 58 -1.10 26.94 20.85
N ALA A 59 -2.39 27.25 20.72
CA ALA A 59 -2.92 28.10 19.67
C ALA A 59 -2.34 29.53 19.73
N PRO A 60 -1.96 30.13 18.59
CA PRO A 60 -1.56 31.53 18.58
C PRO A 60 -2.79 32.45 18.69
N VAL A 61 -2.68 33.42 19.59
CA VAL A 61 -3.60 34.56 19.72
C VAL A 61 -3.48 35.48 18.50
N ALA A 62 -4.62 35.89 17.96
CA ALA A 62 -4.70 36.77 16.80
C ALA A 62 -4.33 38.21 17.17
N ALA A 63 -3.43 38.81 16.38
CA ALA A 63 -3.28 40.26 16.23
C ALA A 63 -3.20 40.56 14.73
N GLY A 64 -4.10 41.42 14.23
CA GLY A 64 -4.13 41.90 12.85
C GLY A 64 -2.88 42.73 12.50
N SER A 65 -2.64 43.18 11.27
CA SER A 65 -3.44 43.32 10.06
C SER A 65 -2.44 43.66 8.95
N GLN A 66 -2.57 43.12 7.74
CA GLN A 66 -2.12 43.79 6.52
C GLN A 66 -2.73 43.12 5.28
N GLN A 67 -3.16 43.99 4.37
CA GLN A 67 -4.05 43.74 3.24
C GLN A 67 -3.59 42.62 2.30
N ALA A 68 -4.46 41.63 2.08
CA ALA A 68 -4.35 40.65 1.01
C ALA A 68 -5.59 40.77 0.11
N ALA A 69 -5.35 40.69 -1.20
CA ALA A 69 -6.30 40.88 -2.27
C ALA A 69 -7.61 40.09 -2.06
N VAL A 70 -8.73 40.75 -2.38
CA VAL A 70 -10.08 40.18 -2.32
C VAL A 70 -10.21 39.06 -3.36
N TYR A 71 -9.93 37.83 -2.95
CA TYR A 71 -10.50 36.66 -3.61
C TYR A 71 -11.97 36.59 -3.20
N ARG A 72 -12.88 36.90 -4.13
CA ARG A 72 -14.29 36.53 -3.97
C ARG A 72 -14.37 35.01 -4.06
N ALA A 73 -14.32 34.36 -2.90
CA ALA A 73 -14.73 32.97 -2.78
C ALA A 73 -16.19 32.86 -3.27
N PRO A 74 -16.53 31.85 -4.08
CA PRO A 74 -17.92 31.51 -4.30
C PRO A 74 -18.57 31.32 -2.92
N ALA A 75 -19.79 31.84 -2.74
CA ALA A 75 -20.53 31.68 -1.49
C ALA A 75 -20.42 30.22 -1.01
N PRO A 76 -20.25 29.97 0.31
CA PRO A 76 -20.26 28.62 0.82
C PRO A 76 -21.64 28.05 0.49
N GLN A 77 -21.70 27.29 -0.61
CA GLN A 77 -22.71 26.28 -0.73
C GLN A 77 -22.57 25.45 0.55
N PRO A 78 -23.66 25.13 1.25
CA PRO A 78 -23.57 24.29 2.43
C PRO A 78 -22.85 23.03 1.97
N VAL A 79 -21.56 22.93 2.30
CA VAL A 79 -20.83 21.69 2.22
C VAL A 79 -21.66 20.80 3.11
N ALA A 80 -22.38 19.86 2.50
CA ALA A 80 -23.12 18.89 3.24
C ALA A 80 -22.13 18.35 4.27
N ALA A 81 -22.39 18.68 5.54
CA ALA A 81 -21.82 18.00 6.67
C ALA A 81 -22.36 16.58 6.57
N ALA A 82 -21.71 15.80 5.72
CA ALA A 82 -21.97 14.41 5.46
C ALA A 82 -20.60 13.79 5.25
N ALA A 83 -19.81 13.75 6.33
CA ALA A 83 -19.21 12.45 6.62
C ALA A 83 -20.41 11.52 6.82
N PRO A 84 -20.68 10.56 5.92
CA PRO A 84 -21.66 9.55 6.24
C PRO A 84 -21.07 8.80 7.43
N SER A 85 -21.82 8.88 8.53
CA SER A 85 -21.82 8.01 9.69
C SER A 85 -21.29 6.61 9.37
N GLY A 86 -20.45 6.10 10.28
CA GLY A 86 -19.68 4.87 10.17
C GLY A 86 -20.25 3.82 9.23
N ARG A 87 -19.39 3.31 8.33
CA ARG A 87 -19.60 2.05 7.59
C ARG A 87 -20.34 1.10 8.54
N THR A 88 -21.62 0.88 8.27
CA THR A 88 -22.51 0.25 9.23
C THR A 88 -21.92 -1.09 9.65
N ASN A 89 -22.11 -1.53 10.90
CA ASN A 89 -21.64 -2.86 11.33
C ASN A 89 -22.10 -3.96 10.35
N SER A 90 -23.28 -3.80 9.76
CA SER A 90 -23.81 -4.64 8.69
C SER A 90 -22.93 -4.69 7.44
N GLY A 91 -22.43 -3.54 6.96
CA GLY A 91 -21.54 -3.48 5.80
C GLY A 91 -20.16 -4.10 6.06
N ARG A 92 -19.61 -3.91 7.27
CA ARG A 92 -18.35 -4.56 7.67
C ARG A 92 -18.51 -6.07 7.78
N ARG A 93 -19.60 -6.52 8.42
CA ARG A 93 -19.93 -7.94 8.55
C ARG A 93 -20.07 -8.61 7.18
N MET A 94 -20.80 -8.00 6.25
CA MET A 94 -20.96 -8.51 4.88
C MET A 94 -19.62 -8.68 4.16
N ILE A 95 -18.70 -7.71 4.30
CA ILE A 95 -17.35 -7.81 3.71
C ILE A 95 -16.60 -9.00 4.31
N LEU A 96 -16.62 -9.17 5.63
CA LEU A 96 -15.91 -10.27 6.28
C LEU A 96 -16.52 -11.65 5.98
N GLU A 97 -17.84 -11.74 5.83
CA GLU A 97 -18.52 -12.96 5.38
C GLU A 97 -18.10 -13.32 3.94
N GLN A 98 -17.97 -12.32 3.07
CA GLN A 98 -17.50 -12.49 1.69
C GLN A 98 -16.02 -12.92 1.65
N GLU A 99 -15.16 -12.31 2.46
CA GLU A 99 -13.75 -12.68 2.63
C GLU A 99 -13.64 -14.12 3.17
N LEU A 100 -14.46 -14.50 4.16
CA LEU A 100 -14.49 -15.85 4.70
C LEU A 100 -14.90 -16.89 3.63
N ALA A 101 -15.89 -16.56 2.80
CA ALA A 101 -16.28 -17.41 1.69
C ALA A 101 -15.15 -17.55 0.65
N ASN A 102 -14.41 -16.48 0.38
CA ASN A 102 -13.24 -16.49 -0.50
C ASN A 102 -12.13 -17.39 0.07
N GLU A 103 -11.72 -17.18 1.32
CA GLU A 103 -10.66 -17.96 1.96
C GLU A 103 -11.00 -19.46 2.04
N ARG A 104 -12.28 -19.82 2.25
CA ARG A 104 -12.73 -21.22 2.18
C ARG A 104 -12.55 -21.84 0.79
N ARG A 105 -12.89 -21.10 -0.27
CA ARG A 105 -12.68 -21.56 -1.66
C ARG A 105 -11.19 -21.65 -2.01
N ALA A 106 -10.40 -20.68 -1.53
CA ALA A 106 -8.96 -20.66 -1.68
C ALA A 106 -8.31 -21.85 -0.97
N LEU A 107 -8.73 -22.17 0.26
CA LEU A 107 -8.27 -23.34 1.01
C LEU A 107 -8.56 -24.64 0.24
N ALA A 108 -9.80 -24.83 -0.24
CA ALA A 108 -10.15 -26.02 -1.02
C ALA A 108 -9.30 -26.14 -2.30
N THR A 109 -8.93 -25.01 -2.91
CA THR A 109 -8.09 -24.98 -4.10
C THR A 109 -6.63 -25.31 -3.76
N ALA A 110 -6.08 -24.74 -2.69
CA ALA A 110 -4.73 -25.04 -2.20
C ALA A 110 -4.59 -26.52 -1.80
N GLN A 111 -5.60 -27.08 -1.14
CA GLN A 111 -5.64 -28.50 -0.79
C GLN A 111 -5.65 -29.40 -2.03
N ARG A 112 -6.47 -29.08 -3.05
CA ARG A 112 -6.48 -29.81 -4.32
C ARG A 112 -5.13 -29.73 -5.03
N ALA A 113 -4.55 -28.54 -5.14
CA ALA A 113 -3.23 -28.35 -5.75
C ALA A 113 -2.13 -29.11 -5.01
N LEU A 114 -2.19 -29.18 -3.67
CA LEU A 114 -1.27 -29.97 -2.86
C LEU A 114 -1.43 -31.47 -3.13
N THR A 115 -2.67 -31.98 -3.20
CA THR A 115 -2.91 -33.39 -3.53
C THR A 115 -2.44 -33.75 -4.93
N GLU A 116 -2.74 -32.90 -5.92
CA GLU A 116 -2.32 -33.07 -7.30
C GLU A 116 -0.79 -33.08 -7.42
N SER A 117 -0.13 -32.07 -6.82
CA SER A 117 1.33 -31.99 -6.82
C SER A 117 1.97 -33.21 -6.15
N ARG A 118 1.36 -33.78 -5.11
CA ARG A 118 1.86 -35.01 -4.47
C ARG A 118 1.77 -36.25 -5.35
N THR A 119 0.75 -36.31 -6.22
CA THR A 119 0.55 -37.43 -7.15
C THR A 119 1.37 -37.31 -8.43
N MET A 120 1.85 -36.11 -8.77
CA MET A 120 2.67 -35.90 -9.96
C MET A 120 4.04 -36.60 -9.84
N PRO A 121 4.54 -37.18 -10.95
CA PRO A 121 5.89 -37.74 -11.00
C PRO A 121 6.93 -36.69 -10.64
N LYS A 122 7.89 -37.06 -9.78
CA LYS A 122 8.83 -36.10 -9.19
C LYS A 122 10.00 -35.73 -10.12
N GLY A 123 10.17 -36.42 -11.25
CA GLY A 123 11.36 -36.27 -12.10
C GLY A 123 12.67 -36.54 -11.36
N ASP A 124 13.80 -36.30 -12.02
CA ASP A 124 15.15 -36.47 -11.47
C ASP A 124 15.90 -35.13 -11.35
N GLY A 125 16.97 -35.11 -10.54
CA GLY A 125 17.85 -33.96 -10.38
C GLY A 125 17.13 -32.65 -10.01
N ALA A 126 17.23 -31.65 -10.89
CA ALA A 126 16.61 -30.33 -10.69
C ALA A 126 15.07 -30.38 -10.67
N ALA A 127 14.45 -31.32 -11.42
CA ALA A 127 13.00 -31.46 -11.43
C ALA A 127 12.47 -31.94 -10.07
N TYR A 128 13.20 -32.84 -9.42
CA TYR A 128 12.89 -33.30 -8.06
C TYR A 128 12.93 -32.17 -7.04
N GLN A 129 13.96 -31.32 -7.10
CA GLN A 129 14.09 -30.17 -6.20
C GLN A 129 12.95 -29.15 -6.43
N ALA A 130 12.60 -28.88 -7.68
CA ALA A 130 11.47 -28.01 -8.01
C ALA A 130 10.13 -28.60 -7.53
N HIS A 131 9.95 -29.92 -7.63
CA HIS A 131 8.78 -30.62 -7.07
C HIS A 131 8.68 -30.44 -5.56
N GLN A 132 9.78 -30.70 -4.85
CA GLN A 132 9.85 -30.56 -3.40
C GLN A 132 9.54 -29.13 -2.95
N ALA A 133 10.12 -28.12 -3.62
CA ALA A 133 9.84 -26.72 -3.33
C ALA A 133 8.36 -26.37 -3.54
N ARG A 134 7.74 -26.88 -4.62
CA ARG A 134 6.30 -26.69 -4.89
C ARG A 134 5.43 -27.28 -3.79
N VAL A 135 5.71 -28.51 -3.37
CA VAL A 135 4.96 -29.17 -2.30
C VAL A 135 5.07 -28.38 -0.99
N SER A 136 6.28 -27.94 -0.62
CA SER A 136 6.48 -27.12 0.58
C SER A 136 5.72 -25.79 0.51
N SER A 137 5.72 -25.11 -0.64
CA SER A 137 4.94 -23.89 -0.85
C SER A 137 3.45 -24.13 -0.67
N LEU A 138 2.91 -25.17 -1.30
CA LEU A 138 1.48 -25.52 -1.20
C LEU A 138 1.06 -25.91 0.22
N GLN A 139 1.96 -26.53 0.99
CA GLN A 139 1.73 -26.80 2.40
C GLN A 139 1.63 -25.51 3.23
N SER A 140 2.53 -24.55 2.99
CA SER A 140 2.45 -23.22 3.60
C SER A 140 1.15 -22.53 3.23
N ASP A 141 0.77 -22.53 1.95
CA ASP A 141 -0.46 -21.90 1.48
C ASP A 141 -1.69 -22.47 2.20
N VAL A 142 -1.77 -23.79 2.37
CA VAL A 142 -2.88 -24.41 3.12
C VAL A 142 -2.93 -23.92 4.57
N LEU A 143 -1.80 -23.84 5.25
CA LEU A 143 -1.72 -23.35 6.63
C LEU A 143 -2.12 -21.88 6.72
N ASP A 144 -1.64 -21.05 5.81
CA ASP A 144 -1.93 -19.62 5.79
C ASP A 144 -3.44 -19.37 5.58
N ARG A 145 -4.07 -20.08 4.62
CA ARG A 145 -5.53 -20.01 4.41
C ARG A 145 -6.32 -20.46 5.64
N GLN A 146 -5.87 -21.50 6.33
CA GLN A 146 -6.51 -21.95 7.58
C GLN A 146 -6.43 -20.88 8.68
N GLN A 147 -5.27 -20.25 8.86
CA GLN A 147 -5.08 -19.19 9.84
C GLN A 147 -5.93 -17.96 9.52
N ASN A 148 -6.01 -17.57 8.25
CA ASN A 148 -6.86 -16.46 7.79
C ASN A 148 -8.34 -16.74 8.08
N ILE A 149 -8.82 -17.95 7.78
CA ILE A 149 -10.20 -18.37 8.10
C ILE A 149 -10.46 -18.21 9.60
N GLN A 150 -9.55 -18.68 10.45
CA GLN A 150 -9.71 -18.54 11.90
C GLN A 150 -9.70 -17.07 12.35
N ALA A 151 -8.87 -16.23 11.74
CA ALA A 151 -8.82 -14.80 12.04
C ALA A 151 -10.14 -14.10 11.67
N LEU A 152 -10.67 -14.37 10.47
CA LEU A 152 -11.95 -13.84 10.00
C LEU A 152 -13.12 -14.32 10.87
N GLN A 153 -13.11 -15.58 11.31
CA GLN A 153 -14.12 -16.11 12.21
C GLN A 153 -14.10 -15.44 13.59
N ARG A 154 -12.91 -15.17 14.15
CA ARG A 154 -12.77 -14.43 15.41
C ARG A 154 -13.24 -12.98 15.26
N GLU A 155 -12.99 -12.36 14.12
CA GLU A 155 -13.40 -11.00 13.86
C GLU A 155 -14.94 -10.92 13.72
N LEU A 156 -15.55 -11.86 13.00
CA LEU A 156 -17.01 -11.98 12.88
C LEU A 156 -17.72 -12.30 14.19
N SER A 157 -17.07 -12.99 15.13
CA SER A 157 -17.66 -13.29 16.44
C SER A 157 -17.55 -12.14 17.45
N ARG A 158 -16.67 -11.16 17.18
CA ARG A 158 -16.47 -9.96 18.00
C ARG A 158 -17.31 -8.76 17.56
N MET A 159 -18.02 -8.90 16.45
CA MET A 159 -18.95 -7.90 15.91
C MET A 159 -20.35 -8.10 16.42
#